data_AF-A0A7C3U618-F1
#
_entry.id   AF-A0A7C3U618-F1
#
_cell.length_a   1.000
_cell.length_b   1.000
_cell.length_c   1.000
_cell.angle_alpha   90.00
_cell.angle_beta   90.00
_cell.angle_gamma   90.00
#
_symmetry.space_group_name_H-M   'P 1'
#
loop_
_entity.id
_entity.type
_entity.pdbx_description
1 polymer ?
#
loop_
_entity_poly.entity_id
_entity_poly.type
_entity_poly.pdbx_seq_one_letter_code
_entity_poly.pdbx_strand_id
1 'polypeptide(L)'
;MAGLTGKNLKDQKLVEIIHSITSLPGLTMTLLTEKDITQATSLMKEYQLDYEYALHLTAALKIKAKEIISNDQDFDKTPLKRAFT
;
A
#
# COMPACT_ATOMS: atom_id res chain seq x y z
N MET A 1 -7.81 -8.67 -11.98
CA MET A 1 -8.32 -10.07 -12.03
C MET A 1 -9.53 -10.36 -11.13
N ALA A 2 -9.77 -9.65 -10.02
CA ALA A 2 -10.94 -9.91 -9.16
C ALA A 2 -12.30 -9.75 -9.86
N GLY A 3 -12.48 -8.69 -10.67
CA GLY A 3 -13.73 -8.43 -11.39
C GLY A 3 -14.12 -9.49 -12.44
N LEU A 4 -13.18 -10.31 -12.91
CA LEU A 4 -13.43 -11.37 -13.89
C LEU A 4 -13.89 -12.69 -13.26
N THR A 5 -13.79 -12.83 -11.94
CA THR A 5 -14.11 -14.08 -11.20
C THR A 5 -15.43 -14.01 -10.42
N GLY A 6 -16.17 -12.89 -10.50
CA GLY A 6 -17.43 -12.67 -9.77
C GLY A 6 -17.28 -12.44 -8.26
N LYS A 7 -16.07 -12.60 -7.71
CA LYS A 7 -15.75 -12.32 -6.32
C LYS A 7 -15.77 -10.81 -6.07
N ASN A 8 -16.48 -10.40 -5.03
CA ASN A 8 -16.64 -9.01 -4.64
C ASN A 8 -16.65 -8.90 -3.11
N LEU A 9 -16.77 -7.68 -2.57
CA LEU A 9 -16.73 -7.44 -1.13
C LEU A 9 -17.88 -8.08 -0.33
N LYS A 10 -18.90 -8.66 -1.00
CA LYS A 10 -19.96 -9.46 -0.37
C LYS A 10 -19.59 -10.94 -0.22
N ASP A 11 -18.44 -11.38 -0.76
CA ASP A 11 -17.94 -12.74 -0.55
C ASP A 11 -17.47 -12.91 0.89
N GLN A 12 -18.18 -13.74 1.64
CA GLN A 12 -17.91 -13.97 3.06
C GLN A 12 -16.49 -14.51 3.31
N LYS A 13 -15.94 -15.33 2.40
CA LYS A 13 -14.56 -15.83 2.53
C LYS A 13 -13.55 -14.70 2.39
N LEU A 14 -13.82 -13.72 1.51
CA LEU A 14 -12.97 -12.55 1.39
C LEU A 14 -13.03 -11.70 2.68
N VAL A 15 -14.21 -11.53 3.26
CA VAL A 15 -14.39 -10.82 4.54
C VAL A 15 -13.61 -11.51 5.67
N GLU A 16 -13.66 -12.85 5.74
CA GLU A 16 -12.90 -13.64 6.73
C GLU A 16 -11.38 -13.48 6.56
N ILE A 17 -10.88 -13.43 5.31
CA ILE A 17 -9.46 -13.16 5.02
C ILE A 17 -9.06 -11.76 5.48
N ILE A 18 -9.86 -10.73 5.17
CA ILE A 18 -9.60 -9.36 5.62
C ILE A 18 -9.56 -9.31 7.15
N HIS A 19 -10.55 -9.90 7.82
CA HIS A 19 -10.58 -9.96 9.28
C HIS A 19 -9.34 -10.64 9.86
N SER A 20 -8.93 -11.77 9.29
CA SER A 20 -7.73 -12.51 9.70
C SER A 20 -6.46 -11.66 9.54
N ILE A 21 -6.32 -10.93 8.44
CA ILE A 21 -5.18 -10.02 8.22
C ILE A 21 -5.22 -8.88 9.24
N THR A 22 -6.36 -8.19 9.39
CA THR A 22 -6.49 -7.01 10.26
C THR A 22 -6.40 -7.33 11.75
N SER A 23 -6.53 -8.60 12.15
CA SER A 23 -6.42 -9.05 13.54
C SER A 23 -5.01 -9.53 13.94
N LEU A 24 -4.05 -9.53 13.00
CA LEU A 24 -2.67 -9.95 13.27
C LEU A 24 -2.01 -9.06 14.34
N PRO A 25 -1.49 -9.64 15.44
CA PRO A 25 -0.73 -8.89 16.43
C PRO A 25 0.47 -8.18 15.79
N GLY A 26 0.62 -6.89 16.07
CA GLY A 26 1.70 -6.07 15.51
C GLY A 26 1.40 -5.48 14.12
N LEU A 27 0.29 -5.81 13.48
CA LEU A 27 -0.16 -5.10 12.29
C LEU A 27 -0.86 -3.79 12.68
N THR A 28 -0.37 -2.68 12.15
CA THR A 28 -1.00 -1.36 12.34
C THR A 28 -1.46 -0.81 10.99
N MET A 29 -2.67 -0.29 10.93
CA MET A 29 -3.20 0.40 9.75
C MET A 29 -2.95 1.90 9.85
N THR A 30 -2.42 2.49 8.78
CA THR A 30 -2.23 3.94 8.68
C THR A 30 -3.34 4.55 7.85
N LEU A 31 -4.06 5.51 8.43
CA LEU A 31 -5.06 6.28 7.72
C LEU A 31 -4.41 7.37 6.86
N LEU A 32 -4.86 7.46 5.61
CA LEU A 32 -4.50 8.55 4.70
C LEU A 32 -5.45 9.73 4.91
N THR A 33 -4.89 10.93 4.94
CA THR A 33 -5.62 12.20 4.96
C THR A 33 -5.68 12.79 3.55
N GLU A 34 -6.52 13.79 3.33
CA GLU A 34 -6.55 14.54 2.06
C GLU A 34 -5.19 15.13 1.68
N LYS A 35 -4.41 15.55 2.70
CA LYS A 35 -3.05 16.03 2.50
C LYS A 35 -2.13 14.93 1.96
N ASP A 36 -2.26 13.70 2.49
CA ASP A 36 -1.46 12.56 2.04
C ASP A 36 -1.83 12.19 0.58
N ILE A 37 -3.12 12.18 0.28
CA ILE A 37 -3.67 11.95 -1.07
C ILE A 37 -3.11 12.99 -2.05
N THR A 38 -3.08 14.26 -1.64
CA THR A 38 -2.50 15.33 -2.47
C THR A 38 -0.99 15.18 -2.63
N GLN A 39 -0.26 14.87 -1.55
CA GLN A 39 1.19 14.67 -1.56
C GLN A 39 1.62 13.54 -2.50
N ALA A 40 0.83 12.46 -2.60
CA ALA A 40 1.11 11.36 -3.51
C ALA A 40 1.23 11.85 -4.96
N THR A 41 0.48 12.86 -5.39
CA THR A 41 0.60 13.41 -6.76
C THR A 41 1.96 14.04 -7.06
N SER A 42 2.64 14.57 -6.05
CA SER A 42 4.01 15.08 -6.18
C SER A 42 5.01 13.93 -6.29
N LEU A 43 4.87 12.92 -5.44
CA LEU A 43 5.75 11.74 -5.43
C LEU A 43 5.64 10.90 -6.70
N MET A 44 4.45 10.82 -7.30
CA MET A 44 4.25 10.20 -8.62
C MET A 44 5.22 10.79 -9.65
N LYS A 45 5.29 12.12 -9.72
CA LYS A 45 6.13 12.82 -10.69
C LYS A 45 7.60 12.69 -10.36
N GLU A 46 7.95 12.80 -9.08
CA GLU A 46 9.33 12.73 -8.60
C GLU A 46 9.96 11.36 -8.86
N TYR A 47 9.22 10.28 -8.56
CA TYR A 47 9.72 8.90 -8.63
C TYR A 47 9.21 8.11 -9.84
N GLN A 48 8.47 8.75 -10.74
CA GLN A 48 7.85 8.13 -11.92
C GLN A 48 7.02 6.89 -11.56
N LEU A 49 6.24 7.03 -10.49
CA LEU A 49 5.33 6.01 -9.99
C LEU A 49 3.91 6.28 -10.51
N ASP A 50 3.12 5.21 -10.63
CA ASP A 50 1.69 5.39 -10.69
C ASP A 50 1.14 5.91 -9.34
N TYR A 51 -0.13 6.28 -9.34
CA TYR A 51 -0.73 6.90 -8.17
C TYR A 51 -0.88 5.95 -6.98
N GLU A 52 -1.13 4.66 -7.25
CA GLU A 52 -1.27 3.64 -6.21
C GLU A 52 0.07 3.45 -5.47
N TYR A 53 1.17 3.29 -6.20
CA TYR A 53 2.50 3.19 -5.61
C TYR A 53 2.91 4.48 -4.88
N ALA A 54 2.54 5.65 -5.41
CA ALA A 54 2.80 6.91 -4.73
C ALA A 54 2.00 7.07 -3.42
N LEU A 55 0.77 6.55 -3.34
CA LEU A 55 0.01 6.49 -2.09
C LEU A 55 0.67 5.58 -1.06
N HIS A 56 1.15 4.41 -1.49
CA HIS A 56 1.92 3.51 -0.62
C HIS A 56 3.21 4.17 -0.10
N LEU A 57 3.98 4.83 -0.97
CA LEU A 57 5.17 5.57 -0.59
C LEU A 57 4.83 6.70 0.39
N THR A 58 3.75 7.46 0.15
CA THR A 58 3.31 8.53 1.05
C THR A 58 2.99 7.99 2.45
N ALA A 59 2.27 6.86 2.54
CA ALA A 59 1.95 6.22 3.82
C ALA A 59 3.22 5.82 4.57
N ALA A 60 4.16 5.19 3.87
CA ALA A 60 5.42 4.71 4.44
C ALA A 60 6.31 5.87 4.95
N LEU A 61 6.41 6.96 4.19
CA LEU A 61 7.16 8.16 4.60
C LEU A 61 6.52 8.85 5.80
N LYS A 62 5.18 8.94 5.84
CA LYS A 62 4.42 9.53 6.96
C LYS A 62 4.74 8.85 8.29
N ILE A 63 4.85 7.52 8.30
CA ILE A 63 5.18 6.75 9.50
C ILE A 63 6.70 6.57 9.72
N LYS A 64 7.53 7.17 8.85
CA LYS A 64 8.99 6.99 8.85
C LYS A 64 9.39 5.51 8.81
N ALA A 65 8.73 4.74 7.95
CA ALA A 65 9.04 3.33 7.74
C ALA A 65 10.52 3.17 7.38
N LYS A 66 11.16 2.15 7.94
CA LYS A 66 12.58 1.85 7.67
C LYS A 66 12.77 1.15 6.33
N GLU A 67 11.80 0.32 5.95
CA GLU A 67 11.81 -0.50 4.76
C GLU A 67 10.37 -0.78 4.29
N ILE A 68 10.24 -1.19 3.04
CA ILE A 68 9.00 -1.63 2.43
C ILE A 68 9.14 -3.07 1.95
N ILE A 69 8.22 -3.94 2.37
CA ILE A 69 8.16 -5.31 1.88
C ILE A 69 7.28 -5.33 0.64
N SER A 70 7.88 -5.54 -0.53
CA SER A 70 7.15 -5.57 -1.81
C SER A 70 7.88 -6.38 -2.86
N ASN A 71 7.11 -7.17 -3.60
CA ASN A 71 7.59 -7.84 -4.81
C ASN A 71 7.73 -6.88 -6.00
N ASP A 72 7.24 -5.65 -5.86
CA ASP A 72 7.29 -4.66 -6.92
C ASP A 72 8.62 -3.91 -6.96
N GLN A 73 9.30 -3.99 -8.11
CA GLN A 73 10.58 -3.33 -8.33
C GLN A 73 10.45 -1.82 -8.48
N ASP A 74 9.26 -1.26 -8.70
CA ASP A 74 9.08 0.18 -8.79
C ASP A 74 9.46 0.92 -7.50
N PHE A 75 9.40 0.23 -6.34
CA PHE A 75 9.89 0.81 -5.09
C PHE A 75 11.42 0.97 -5.04
N ASP A 76 12.18 0.33 -5.93
CA ASP A 76 13.63 0.54 -6.06
C ASP A 76 13.97 1.95 -6.57
N LYS A 77 12.98 2.67 -7.15
CA LYS A 77 13.11 4.08 -7.55
C LYS A 77 13.00 5.04 -6.37
N THR A 78 12.54 4.58 -5.20
CA THR A 78 12.14 5.40 -4.06
C THR A 78 13.24 5.46 -2.99
N PRO A 79 13.19 6.40 -2.03
CA PRO A 79 14.16 6.46 -0.94
C PRO A 79 14.00 5.34 0.10
N LEU A 80 12.97 4.49 -0.01
CA LEU A 80 12.77 3.36 0.91
C LEU A 80 13.62 2.17 0.49
N LYS A 81 14.24 1.51 1.48
CA LYS A 81 14.85 0.21 1.24
C LYS A 81 13.74 -0.80 0.95
N ARG A 82 13.75 -1.40 -0.24
CA ARG A 82 12.86 -2.53 -0.56
C ARG A 82 13.43 -3.83 -0.01
N ALA A 83 12.57 -4.60 0.65
CA ALA A 83 12.78 -6.00 0.98
C ALA A 83 11.75 -6.86 0.25
N PHE A 84 12.10 -8.09 -0.07
CA PHE A 84 11.20 -9.09 -0.64
C PHE A 84 11.44 -10.40 0.10
N THR A 85 10.37 -11.14 0.37
CA THR A 85 10.38 -12.38 1.16
C THR A 85 9.59 -13.45 0.46
#